data_AF-A0A2M7PSC1-F1
#
_entry.id   AF-A0A2M7PSC1-F1
#
_cell.length_a   1.000
_cell.length_b   1.000
_cell.length_c   1.000
_cell.angle_alpha   90.00
_cell.angle_beta   90.00
_cell.angle_gamma   90.00
#
_symmetry.space_group_name_H-M   'P 1'
#
loop_
_entity.id
_entity.type
_entity.pdbx_description
1 polymer ?
#
loop_
_entity_poly.entity_id
_entity_poly.type
_entity_poly.pdbx_seq_one_letter_code
_entity_poly.pdbx_strand_id
1 'polypeptide(L)'
;WLTNLFTYPLSFATLTGGMAFIVFSWVPYLSQILGWCMAGLVYLLNYVVELVKFLPFPGITNLYLPFFEVVLVYLLIAILFGFILQNKWRLLLPTLLLTALLLLTETIQHWRHLEQQGLIVYQIRKHSVIQFVEGTQSHILADSVLARDLSAVSFTLQSSQAKWGLNPTGVKTDTSSFGREQTCFYQDGPFILVDNRRIMLLDGKTNFVPLSGRLPVDLVIVTGNPRIKPENLLKIVQTDTLVTDGSVPRYWKEQFSELAKNEDIRYIDTSTDGAFMVGIK
;
A
#
# COMPACT_ATOMS: atom_id res chain seq x y z
N TRP A 1 -15.69 3.81 -10.64
CA TRP A 1 -15.82 5.08 -11.39
C TRP A 1 -17.19 5.28 -12.01
N LEU A 2 -17.73 4.28 -12.73
CA LEU A 2 -19.07 4.41 -13.32
C LEU A 2 -20.16 4.55 -12.24
N THR A 3 -19.99 3.90 -11.08
CA THR A 3 -20.81 4.12 -9.88
C THR A 3 -20.84 5.59 -9.52
N ASN A 4 -19.67 6.20 -9.33
CA ASN A 4 -19.54 7.58 -8.86
C ASN A 4 -20.22 8.58 -9.80
N LEU A 5 -20.17 8.36 -11.12
CA LEU A 5 -20.81 9.24 -12.11
C LEU A 5 -22.33 9.36 -11.89
N PHE A 6 -23.00 8.27 -11.53
CA PHE A 6 -24.45 8.27 -11.27
C PHE A 6 -24.77 8.43 -9.78
N THR A 7 -24.00 7.82 -8.89
CA THR A 7 -24.22 7.84 -7.45
C THR A 7 -24.07 9.24 -6.86
N TYR A 8 -23.13 10.07 -7.31
CA TYR A 8 -22.99 11.45 -6.79
C TYR A 8 -24.20 12.36 -7.08
N PRO A 9 -24.64 12.54 -8.35
CA PRO A 9 -25.80 13.38 -8.63
C PRO A 9 -27.09 12.82 -8.00
N LEU A 10 -27.23 11.49 -7.94
CA LEU A 10 -28.40 10.86 -7.35
C LEU A 10 -28.43 10.95 -5.82
N SER A 11 -27.28 10.86 -5.16
CA SER A 11 -27.15 11.09 -3.70
C SER A 11 -27.39 12.55 -3.36
N PHE A 12 -26.96 13.49 -4.21
CA PHE A 12 -27.31 14.89 -4.07
C PHE A 12 -28.83 15.09 -4.17
N ALA A 13 -29.47 14.51 -5.18
CA ALA A 13 -30.92 14.59 -5.39
C ALA A 13 -31.74 13.98 -4.23
N THR A 14 -31.33 12.84 -3.68
CA THR A 14 -31.99 12.22 -2.51
C THR A 14 -31.82 13.05 -1.25
N LEU A 15 -30.63 13.63 -1.01
CA LEU A 15 -30.39 14.51 0.13
C LEU A 15 -31.24 15.79 0.05
N THR A 16 -31.19 16.49 -1.10
CA THR A 16 -31.96 17.73 -1.29
C THR A 16 -33.46 17.49 -1.26
N GLY A 17 -33.91 16.39 -1.86
CA GLY A 17 -35.34 16.05 -1.86
C GLY A 17 -35.82 15.52 -0.51
N GLY A 18 -34.97 14.86 0.28
CA GLY A 18 -35.26 14.48 1.66
C GLY A 18 -35.42 15.70 2.57
N MET A 19 -34.57 16.72 2.40
CA MET A 19 -34.73 18.00 3.08
C MET A 19 -36.04 18.69 2.69
N ALA A 20 -36.38 18.74 1.40
CA ALA A 20 -37.65 19.28 0.94
C ALA A 20 -38.85 18.51 1.51
N PHE A 21 -38.79 17.18 1.56
CA PHE A 21 -39.83 16.34 2.15
C PHE A 21 -40.09 16.69 3.62
N ILE A 22 -39.03 16.91 4.42
CA ILE A 22 -39.17 17.30 5.83
C ILE A 22 -39.81 18.69 5.96
N VAL A 23 -39.42 19.66 5.12
CA VAL A 23 -39.97 21.02 5.15
C VAL A 23 -41.45 21.03 4.76
N PHE A 24 -41.85 20.23 3.78
CA PHE A 24 -43.24 20.17 3.29
C PHE A 24 -44.07 19.07 3.94
N SER A 25 -43.55 18.40 4.98
CA SER A 25 -44.23 17.26 5.61
C SER A 25 -45.56 17.67 6.27
N TRP A 26 -45.71 18.95 6.65
CA TRP A 26 -46.91 19.49 7.27
C TRP A 26 -48.09 19.69 6.31
N VAL A 27 -47.87 19.63 4.98
CA VAL A 27 -48.94 19.80 3.98
C VAL A 27 -49.50 18.43 3.60
N PRO A 28 -50.78 18.12 3.90
CA PRO A 28 -51.43 16.89 3.44
C PRO A 28 -51.38 16.79 1.91
N TYR A 29 -51.27 15.57 1.36
CA TYR A 29 -51.10 15.27 -0.08
C TYR A 29 -49.73 15.61 -0.70
N LEU A 30 -49.16 16.78 -0.40
CA LEU A 30 -47.83 17.14 -0.92
C LEU A 30 -46.75 16.23 -0.34
N SER A 31 -46.86 15.88 0.94
CA SER A 31 -46.01 14.87 1.59
C SER A 31 -46.15 13.49 0.94
N GLN A 32 -47.34 13.07 0.52
CA GLN A 32 -47.53 11.78 -0.17
C GLN A 32 -46.83 11.75 -1.54
N ILE A 33 -46.96 12.81 -2.33
CA ILE A 33 -46.31 12.91 -3.65
C ILE A 33 -44.78 12.93 -3.50
N LEU A 34 -44.27 13.74 -2.57
CA LEU A 34 -42.83 13.81 -2.29
C LEU A 34 -42.30 12.48 -1.72
N GLY A 35 -43.08 11.78 -0.90
CA GLY A 35 -42.74 10.45 -0.38
C GLY A 35 -42.63 9.40 -1.48
N TRP A 36 -43.56 9.38 -2.43
CA TRP A 36 -43.49 8.52 -3.62
C TRP A 36 -42.27 8.85 -4.50
N CYS A 37 -41.99 10.13 -4.71
CA CYS A 37 -40.82 10.57 -5.48
C CYS A 37 -39.51 10.16 -4.79
N MET A 38 -39.42 10.33 -3.46
CA MET A 38 -38.29 9.87 -2.65
C MET A 38 -38.11 8.36 -2.72
N ALA A 39 -39.18 7.58 -2.58
CA ALA A 39 -39.13 6.13 -2.70
C ALA A 39 -38.60 5.68 -4.07
N GLY A 40 -39.03 6.35 -5.14
CA GLY A 40 -38.53 6.12 -6.49
C GLY A 40 -37.04 6.45 -6.64
N LEU A 41 -36.59 7.58 -6.10
CA LEU A 41 -35.18 7.99 -6.14
C LEU A 41 -34.28 7.04 -5.34
N VAL A 42 -34.71 6.61 -4.16
CA VAL A 42 -33.98 5.65 -3.32
C VAL A 42 -33.93 4.27 -3.98
N TYR A 43 -35.05 3.83 -4.59
CA TYR A 43 -35.09 2.60 -5.35
C TYR A 43 -34.11 2.65 -6.53
N LEU A 44 -34.11 3.75 -7.30
CA LEU A 44 -33.21 3.94 -8.44
C LEU A 44 -31.75 3.99 -7.99
N LEU A 45 -31.44 4.63 -6.86
CA LEU A 45 -30.10 4.64 -6.28
C LEU A 45 -29.62 3.23 -5.95
N ASN A 46 -30.44 2.45 -5.24
CA ASN A 46 -30.11 1.08 -4.88
C ASN A 46 -29.96 0.20 -6.13
N TYR A 47 -30.83 0.38 -7.12
CA TYR A 47 -30.76 -0.34 -8.39
C TYR A 47 -29.47 -0.03 -9.16
N VAL A 48 -29.09 1.25 -9.27
CA VAL A 48 -27.82 1.65 -9.92
C VAL A 48 -26.62 1.10 -9.16
N VAL A 49 -26.63 1.17 -7.83
CA VAL A 49 -25.55 0.62 -7.00
C VAL A 49 -25.43 -0.89 -7.18
N GLU A 50 -26.56 -1.60 -7.22
CA GLU A 50 -26.60 -3.05 -7.42
C GLU A 50 -26.15 -3.44 -8.83
N LEU A 51 -26.61 -2.74 -9.87
CA LEU A 51 -26.19 -2.96 -11.25
C LEU A 51 -24.67 -2.80 -11.38
N VAL A 52 -24.10 -1.80 -10.70
CA VAL A 52 -22.65 -1.57 -10.73
C VAL A 52 -21.86 -2.65 -9.99
N LYS A 53 -22.44 -3.35 -9.02
CA LYS A 53 -21.76 -4.52 -8.40
C LYS A 53 -21.53 -5.65 -9.40
N PHE A 54 -22.35 -5.76 -10.45
CA PHE A 54 -22.22 -6.78 -11.48
C PHE A 54 -21.39 -6.35 -12.69
N LEU A 55 -20.93 -5.10 -12.76
CA LEU A 55 -20.04 -4.70 -13.84
C LEU A 55 -18.67 -5.38 -13.67
N PRO A 56 -18.17 -6.10 -14.69
CA PRO A 56 -16.77 -6.50 -14.73
C PRO A 56 -15.92 -5.22 -14.74
N PHE A 57 -14.75 -5.25 -14.09
CA PHE A 57 -13.88 -4.10 -13.82
C PHE A 57 -14.38 -3.14 -12.72
N PRO A 58 -14.46 -3.58 -11.45
CA PRO A 58 -14.75 -2.73 -10.30
C PRO A 58 -13.57 -1.81 -9.99
N GLY A 59 -13.29 -0.85 -10.88
CA GLY A 59 -12.10 -0.02 -10.78
C GLY A 59 -10.82 -0.77 -11.18
N ILE A 60 -10.03 -0.18 -12.06
CA ILE A 60 -8.59 -0.41 -12.20
C ILE A 60 -7.95 0.10 -10.91
N THR A 61 -8.03 -0.70 -9.84
CA THR A 61 -7.44 -0.40 -8.54
C THR A 61 -5.99 -0.87 -8.54
N ASN A 62 -5.11 -0.12 -9.22
CA ASN A 62 -3.65 -0.18 -9.03
C ASN A 62 -2.90 0.80 -9.96
N LEU A 63 -3.54 1.89 -10.39
CA LEU A 63 -2.92 2.81 -11.35
C LEU A 63 -2.07 3.84 -10.62
N TYR A 64 -0.77 3.56 -10.47
CA TYR A 64 0.19 4.56 -10.03
C TYR A 64 0.82 5.22 -11.25
N LEU A 65 0.38 6.44 -11.56
CA LEU A 65 1.01 7.26 -12.59
C LEU A 65 1.89 8.32 -11.92
N PRO A 66 3.22 8.31 -12.09
CA PRO A 66 4.07 9.44 -11.74
C PRO A 66 3.59 10.73 -12.42
N PHE A 67 3.84 11.86 -11.76
CA PHE A 67 3.36 13.18 -12.20
C PHE A 67 3.69 13.49 -13.68
N PHE A 68 4.87 13.08 -14.15
CA PHE A 68 5.29 13.28 -15.53
C PHE A 68 4.39 12.54 -16.54
N GLU A 69 3.98 11.30 -16.23
CA GLU A 69 3.08 10.53 -17.08
C GLU A 69 1.67 11.10 -17.09
N VAL A 70 1.21 11.63 -15.95
CA VAL A 70 -0.06 12.36 -15.89
C VAL A 70 -0.04 13.55 -16.85
N VAL A 71 1.03 14.36 -16.85
CA VAL A 71 1.18 15.49 -17.77
C VAL A 71 1.19 15.03 -19.23
N LEU A 72 1.90 13.94 -19.55
CA LEU A 72 1.91 13.36 -20.90
C LEU A 72 0.52 12.89 -21.34
N VAL A 73 -0.24 12.24 -20.47
CA VAL A 73 -1.61 11.79 -20.76
C VAL A 73 -2.53 12.99 -21.02
N TYR A 74 -2.46 14.05 -20.21
CA TYR A 74 -3.26 15.26 -20.46
C TYR A 74 -2.89 15.94 -21.78
N LEU A 75 -1.60 15.96 -22.12
CA LEU A 75 -1.14 16.51 -23.39
C LEU A 75 -1.60 15.64 -24.58
N LEU A 76 -1.62 14.32 -24.43
CA LEU A 76 -2.19 13.39 -25.42
C LEU A 76 -3.68 13.68 -25.64
N ILE A 77 -4.45 13.84 -24.56
CA ILE A 77 -5.88 14.17 -24.61
C ILE A 77 -6.10 15.51 -25.33
N ALA A 78 -5.31 16.53 -25.03
CA ALA A 78 -5.41 17.84 -25.67
C ALA A 78 -5.13 17.77 -27.18
N ILE A 79 -4.10 17.01 -27.60
CA ILE A 79 -3.77 16.83 -29.01
C ILE A 79 -4.86 16.00 -29.72
N LEU A 80 -5.35 14.92 -29.11
CA LEU A 80 -6.44 14.11 -29.65
C LEU A 80 -7.71 14.94 -29.83
N PHE A 81 -8.05 15.77 -28.84
CA PHE A 81 -9.18 16.67 -28.92
C PHE A 81 -9.02 17.68 -30.07
N GLY A 82 -7.84 18.29 -30.20
CA GLY A 82 -7.50 19.17 -31.33
C GLY A 82 -7.53 18.46 -32.68
N PHE A 83 -7.12 17.19 -32.73
CA PHE A 83 -7.16 16.36 -33.93
C PHE A 83 -8.60 16.09 -34.38
N ILE A 84 -9.48 15.71 -33.44
CA ILE A 84 -10.90 15.46 -33.73
C ILE A 84 -11.60 16.73 -34.23
N LEU A 85 -11.32 17.88 -33.62
CA LEU A 85 -11.95 19.16 -33.99
C LEU A 85 -11.49 19.71 -35.35
N GLN A 86 -10.20 19.58 -35.67
CA GLN A 86 -9.63 20.21 -36.86
C GLN A 86 -9.42 19.24 -38.03
N ASN A 87 -9.57 17.92 -37.81
CA ASN A 87 -9.30 16.84 -38.76
C ASN A 87 -7.96 16.98 -39.50
N LYS A 88 -6.95 17.56 -38.81
CA LYS A 88 -5.64 17.86 -39.39
C LYS A 88 -4.73 16.65 -39.22
N TRP A 89 -4.45 15.95 -40.32
CA TRP A 89 -3.49 14.85 -40.39
C TRP A 89 -2.10 15.19 -39.81
N ARG A 90 -1.72 16.48 -39.81
CA ARG A 90 -0.47 16.97 -39.19
C ARG A 90 -0.38 16.70 -37.69
N LEU A 91 -1.50 16.52 -36.99
CA LEU A 91 -1.54 16.19 -35.57
C LEU A 91 -1.38 14.68 -35.30
N LEU A 92 -1.40 13.82 -36.33
CA LEU A 92 -1.16 12.39 -36.14
C LEU A 92 0.27 12.09 -35.73
N LEU A 93 1.25 12.76 -36.34
CA LEU A 93 2.67 12.56 -36.01
C LEU A 93 2.98 12.88 -34.53
N PRO A 94 2.60 14.05 -33.97
CA PRO A 94 2.82 14.32 -32.56
C PRO A 94 2.01 13.40 -31.65
N THR A 95 0.80 12.99 -32.04
CA THR A 95 0.01 11.99 -31.27
C THR A 95 0.74 10.65 -31.21
N LEU A 96 1.24 10.17 -32.36
CA LEU A 96 1.98 8.91 -32.45
C LEU A 96 3.27 8.96 -31.62
N LEU A 97 4.03 10.06 -31.71
CA LEU A 97 5.25 10.25 -30.92
C LEU A 97 4.96 10.27 -29.42
N LEU A 98 3.89 10.95 -28.99
CA LEU A 98 3.54 11.01 -27.58
C LEU A 98 3.08 9.65 -27.04
N THR A 99 2.29 8.92 -27.82
CA THR A 99 1.88 7.55 -27.48
C THR A 99 3.09 6.61 -27.40
N ALA A 100 4.02 6.70 -28.36
CA ALA A 100 5.25 5.91 -28.34
C ALA A 100 6.12 6.24 -27.12
N LEU A 101 6.21 7.53 -26.74
CA LEU A 101 6.92 7.96 -25.55
C LEU A 101 6.29 7.41 -24.27
N LEU A 102 4.96 7.47 -24.14
CA LEU A 102 4.23 6.88 -23.00
C LEU A 102 4.44 5.36 -22.91
N LEU A 103 4.39 4.66 -24.05
CA LEU A 103 4.64 3.21 -24.08
C LEU A 103 6.08 2.87 -23.66
N LEU A 104 7.05 3.69 -24.06
CA LEU A 104 8.45 3.54 -23.65
C LEU A 104 8.62 3.74 -22.14
N THR A 105 8.02 4.78 -21.55
CA THR A 105 8.13 5.02 -20.10
C THR A 105 7.50 3.89 -19.30
N GLU A 106 6.30 3.46 -19.69
CA GLU A 106 5.61 2.32 -19.09
C GLU A 106 6.42 1.02 -19.21
N THR A 107 7.02 0.76 -20.39
CA THR A 107 7.84 -0.43 -20.60
C THR A 107 9.07 -0.41 -19.70
N ILE A 108 9.79 0.72 -19.62
CA ILE A 108 10.97 0.84 -18.77
C ILE A 108 10.59 0.68 -17.29
N GLN A 109 9.48 1.25 -16.86
CA GLN A 109 8.98 1.08 -15.49
C GLN A 109 8.63 -0.39 -15.22
N HIS A 110 7.93 -1.06 -16.13
CA HIS A 110 7.58 -2.47 -16.00
C HIS A 110 8.83 -3.36 -15.90
N TRP A 111 9.84 -3.13 -16.72
CA TRP A 111 11.13 -3.83 -16.64
C TRP A 111 11.81 -3.62 -15.29
N ARG A 112 11.83 -2.39 -14.78
CA ARG A 112 12.37 -2.10 -13.44
C ARG A 112 11.60 -2.80 -12.33
N HIS A 113 10.28 -2.90 -12.45
CA HIS A 113 9.45 -3.64 -11.50
C HIS A 113 9.67 -5.15 -11.58
N LEU A 114 10.05 -5.71 -12.73
CA LEU A 114 10.39 -7.13 -12.85
C LEU A 114 11.74 -7.47 -12.22
N GLU A 115 12.72 -6.57 -12.30
CA GLU A 115 14.05 -6.74 -11.71
C GLU A 115 14.15 -6.33 -10.24
N GLN A 116 13.07 -5.80 -9.65
CA GLN A 116 13.13 -5.31 -8.28
C GLN A 116 13.14 -6.48 -7.29
N GLN A 117 14.06 -6.41 -6.34
CA GLN A 117 14.11 -7.30 -5.18
C GLN A 117 14.37 -6.44 -3.95
N GLY A 118 13.54 -6.61 -2.93
CA GLY A 118 13.66 -5.75 -1.76
C GLY A 118 12.74 -6.13 -0.62
N LEU A 119 13.07 -5.61 0.55
CA LEU A 119 12.23 -5.72 1.73
C LEU A 119 11.70 -4.33 2.07
N ILE A 120 10.39 -4.25 2.28
CA ILE A 120 9.67 -3.04 2.64
C ILE A 120 9.05 -3.23 4.01
N VAL A 121 9.38 -2.34 4.94
CA VAL A 121 8.78 -2.31 6.28
C VAL A 121 7.78 -1.16 6.33
N TYR A 122 6.52 -1.50 6.58
CA TYR A 122 5.43 -0.55 6.76
C TYR A 122 4.95 -0.54 8.21
N GLN A 123 4.35 0.59 8.58
CA GLN A 123 3.55 0.73 9.78
C GLN A 123 2.09 0.94 9.40
N ILE A 124 1.19 0.11 9.93
CA ILE A 124 -0.26 0.27 9.78
C ILE A 124 -0.90 0.27 11.16
N ARG A 125 -1.48 1.40 11.57
CA ARG A 125 -2.28 1.54 12.81
C ARG A 125 -1.62 0.93 14.07
N LYS A 126 -0.30 1.12 14.24
CA LYS A 126 0.55 0.59 15.35
C LYS A 126 0.96 -0.87 15.23
N HIS A 127 0.89 -1.45 14.05
CA HIS A 127 1.46 -2.76 13.76
C HIS A 127 2.50 -2.67 12.64
N SER A 128 3.54 -3.48 12.73
CA SER A 128 4.51 -3.69 11.65
C SER A 128 3.92 -4.60 10.57
N VAL A 129 4.19 -4.26 9.32
CA VAL A 129 3.99 -5.15 8.18
C VAL A 129 5.29 -5.20 7.41
N ILE A 130 5.86 -6.40 7.28
CA ILE A 130 7.07 -6.62 6.50
C ILE A 130 6.64 -7.26 5.19
N GLN A 131 6.91 -6.58 4.09
CA GLN A 131 6.62 -7.07 2.75
C GLN A 131 7.93 -7.37 2.04
N PHE A 132 8.12 -8.63 1.67
CA PHE A 132 9.16 -9.03 0.75
C PHE A 132 8.64 -8.87 -0.69
N VAL A 133 9.46 -8.32 -1.56
CA VAL A 133 9.13 -8.05 -2.96
C VAL A 133 10.14 -8.76 -3.85
N GLU A 134 9.63 -9.53 -4.79
CA GLU A 134 10.40 -10.17 -5.86
C GLU A 134 9.65 -9.98 -7.18
N GLY A 135 10.19 -9.12 -8.04
CA GLY A 135 9.54 -8.70 -9.27
C GLY A 135 8.17 -8.07 -9.01
N THR A 136 7.12 -8.62 -9.63
CA THR A 136 5.73 -8.18 -9.46
C THR A 136 4.98 -8.93 -8.34
N GLN A 137 5.65 -9.89 -7.69
CA GLN A 137 5.08 -10.68 -6.61
C GLN A 137 5.58 -10.17 -5.27
N SER A 138 4.75 -10.32 -4.24
CA SER A 138 5.12 -9.90 -2.90
C SER A 138 4.53 -10.79 -1.83
N HIS A 139 5.26 -10.94 -0.73
CA HIS A 139 4.86 -11.73 0.42
C HIS A 139 4.77 -10.84 1.64
N ILE A 140 3.63 -10.87 2.32
CA ILE A 140 3.35 -10.00 3.45
C ILE A 140 3.39 -10.82 4.74
N LEU A 141 4.32 -10.47 5.62
CA LEU A 141 4.35 -10.90 7.01
C LEU A 141 3.67 -9.82 7.85
N ALA A 142 2.53 -10.16 8.43
CA ALA A 142 1.76 -9.30 9.30
C ALA A 142 1.36 -10.06 10.56
N ASP A 143 1.16 -9.33 11.66
CA ASP A 143 0.65 -9.93 12.89
C ASP A 143 -0.74 -10.55 12.65
N SER A 144 -1.03 -11.65 13.35
CA SER A 144 -2.30 -12.38 13.31
C SER A 144 -3.54 -11.51 13.55
N VAL A 145 -3.38 -10.40 14.29
CA VAL A 145 -4.42 -9.39 14.54
C VAL A 145 -4.73 -8.59 13.28
N LEU A 146 -3.72 -8.26 12.45
CA LEU A 146 -3.91 -7.56 11.18
C LEU A 146 -4.58 -8.41 10.13
N ALA A 147 -4.32 -9.73 10.15
CA ALA A 147 -4.97 -10.68 9.24
C ALA A 147 -6.50 -10.74 9.43
N ARG A 148 -7.03 -10.25 10.57
CA ARG A 148 -8.48 -10.17 10.83
C ARG A 148 -9.12 -8.88 10.31
N ASP A 149 -8.35 -7.81 10.10
CA ASP A 149 -8.83 -6.49 9.63
C ASP A 149 -8.29 -6.18 8.22
N LEU A 150 -8.51 -7.12 7.30
CA LEU A 150 -8.00 -7.07 5.93
C LEU A 150 -8.47 -5.83 5.15
N SER A 151 -9.65 -5.29 5.47
CA SER A 151 -10.22 -4.15 4.75
C SER A 151 -9.46 -2.85 5.03
N ALA A 152 -9.14 -2.54 6.28
CA ALA A 152 -8.35 -1.36 6.64
C ALA A 152 -6.89 -1.45 6.16
N VAL A 153 -6.35 -2.66 6.14
CA VAL A 153 -4.98 -2.98 5.71
C VAL A 153 -4.84 -2.90 4.20
N SER A 154 -5.83 -3.42 3.45
CA SER A 154 -5.81 -3.46 1.99
C SER A 154 -5.72 -2.08 1.35
N PHE A 155 -6.43 -1.06 1.84
CA PHE A 155 -6.37 0.29 1.24
C PHE A 155 -5.00 0.94 1.38
N THR A 156 -4.36 0.79 2.54
CA THR A 156 -3.02 1.33 2.81
C THR A 156 -1.96 0.61 1.99
N LEU A 157 -2.06 -0.73 1.90
CA LEU A 157 -1.15 -1.54 1.10
C LEU A 157 -1.34 -1.34 -0.41
N GLN A 158 -2.58 -1.21 -0.89
CA GLN A 158 -2.88 -1.04 -2.33
C GLN A 158 -2.16 0.16 -2.93
N SER A 159 -2.12 1.29 -2.21
CA SER A 159 -1.43 2.49 -2.72
C SER A 159 0.08 2.25 -2.86
N SER A 160 0.69 1.52 -1.93
CA SER A 160 2.11 1.17 -2.01
C SER A 160 2.36 0.08 -3.07
N GLN A 161 1.52 -0.95 -3.11
CA GLN A 161 1.58 -2.02 -4.10
C GLN A 161 1.45 -1.46 -5.52
N ALA A 162 0.56 -0.51 -5.76
CA ALA A 162 0.44 0.20 -7.03
C ALA A 162 1.75 0.89 -7.41
N LYS A 163 2.35 1.64 -6.48
CA LYS A 163 3.63 2.33 -6.69
C LYS A 163 4.77 1.38 -7.03
N TRP A 164 4.76 0.18 -6.46
CA TRP A 164 5.78 -0.83 -6.69
C TRP A 164 5.39 -1.84 -7.78
N GLY A 165 4.29 -1.64 -8.51
CA GLY A 165 3.86 -2.57 -9.57
C GLY A 165 3.55 -3.99 -9.05
N LEU A 166 3.16 -4.11 -7.78
CA LEU A 166 2.91 -5.39 -7.12
C LEU A 166 1.48 -5.87 -7.38
N ASN A 167 1.37 -7.15 -7.69
CA ASN A 167 0.09 -7.81 -7.80
C ASN A 167 -0.59 -7.90 -6.44
N PRO A 168 -1.92 -7.70 -6.35
CA PRO A 168 -2.67 -7.82 -5.10
C PRO A 168 -2.44 -9.21 -4.50
N THR A 169 -1.64 -9.28 -3.46
CA THR A 169 -1.28 -10.54 -2.81
C THR A 169 -2.05 -10.65 -1.51
N GLY A 170 -2.75 -11.78 -1.32
CA GLY A 170 -3.43 -12.06 -0.06
C GLY A 170 -2.43 -12.09 1.09
N VAL A 171 -2.80 -11.53 2.23
CA VAL A 171 -1.99 -11.60 3.45
C VAL A 171 -1.89 -13.08 3.85
N LYS A 172 -0.71 -13.68 3.69
CA LYS A 172 -0.44 -15.05 4.16
C LYS A 172 0.21 -14.96 5.53
N THR A 173 -0.56 -15.31 6.56
CA THR A 173 -0.13 -15.24 7.97
C THR A 173 0.82 -16.37 8.36
N ASP A 174 0.88 -17.46 7.57
CA ASP A 174 1.60 -18.67 7.93
C ASP A 174 2.99 -18.78 7.28
N THR A 175 4.01 -18.60 8.13
CA THR A 175 5.42 -18.91 7.85
C THR A 175 5.68 -20.40 7.56
N SER A 176 4.73 -21.29 7.84
CA SER A 176 4.87 -22.74 7.61
C SER A 176 4.58 -23.18 6.16
N SER A 177 4.13 -22.26 5.31
CA SER A 177 3.74 -22.55 3.92
C SER A 177 4.67 -21.89 2.90
N PHE A 178 5.96 -21.75 3.22
CA PHE A 178 6.98 -21.48 2.21
C PHE A 178 7.19 -22.76 1.40
N GLY A 179 6.41 -22.91 0.33
CA GLY A 179 6.65 -23.93 -0.68
C GLY A 179 8.05 -23.75 -1.25
N ARG A 180 8.77 -24.86 -1.34
CA ARG A 180 10.15 -25.05 -1.84
C ARG A 180 10.52 -24.39 -3.19
N GLU A 181 9.61 -23.65 -3.83
CA GLU A 181 9.75 -23.11 -5.18
C GLU A 181 10.14 -21.63 -5.23
N GLN A 182 10.20 -20.93 -4.09
CA GLN A 182 10.68 -19.54 -3.99
C GLN A 182 12.00 -19.52 -3.20
N THR A 183 13.12 -19.51 -3.91
CA THR A 183 14.44 -19.92 -3.39
C THR A 183 15.15 -18.90 -2.51
N CYS A 184 14.61 -17.69 -2.34
CA CYS A 184 15.34 -16.57 -1.75
C CYS A 184 14.74 -16.04 -0.44
N PHE A 185 13.79 -16.73 0.19
CA PHE A 185 13.26 -16.32 1.50
C PHE A 185 13.20 -17.51 2.47
N TYR A 186 13.83 -17.38 3.62
CA TYR A 186 13.79 -18.35 4.71
C TYR A 186 13.62 -17.62 6.04
N GLN A 187 12.62 -18.02 6.82
CA GLN A 187 12.40 -17.49 8.17
C GLN A 187 12.43 -18.63 9.19
N ASP A 188 13.28 -18.50 10.19
CA ASP A 188 13.31 -19.36 11.37
C ASP A 188 13.30 -18.47 12.63
N GLY A 189 12.15 -18.45 13.32
CA GLY A 189 11.92 -17.60 14.48
C GLY A 189 12.20 -16.11 14.20
N PRO A 190 13.12 -15.46 14.96
CA PRO A 190 13.48 -14.06 14.78
C PRO A 190 14.46 -13.84 13.63
N PHE A 191 14.95 -14.89 12.96
CA PHE A 191 15.93 -14.78 11.90
C PHE A 191 15.27 -14.93 10.53
N ILE A 192 15.54 -13.97 9.65
CA ILE A 192 15.03 -13.93 8.29
C ILE A 192 16.25 -13.85 7.37
N LEU A 193 16.44 -14.88 6.54
CA LEU A 193 17.40 -14.89 5.46
C LEU A 193 16.66 -14.57 4.17
N VAL A 194 17.08 -13.50 3.50
CA VAL A 194 16.55 -13.12 2.20
C VAL A 194 17.69 -13.01 1.21
N ASP A 195 17.74 -13.95 0.27
CA ASP A 195 18.87 -14.16 -0.64
C ASP A 195 20.20 -14.24 0.13
N ASN A 196 21.08 -13.24 0.00
CA ASN A 196 22.34 -13.15 0.74
C ASN A 196 22.32 -12.18 1.94
N ARG A 197 21.16 -11.61 2.28
CA ARG A 197 20.97 -10.68 3.40
C ARG A 197 20.43 -11.39 4.63
N ARG A 198 21.06 -11.14 5.77
CA ARG A 198 20.68 -11.67 7.09
C ARG A 198 19.97 -10.59 7.88
N ILE A 199 18.69 -10.82 8.17
CA ILE A 199 17.81 -9.84 8.82
C ILE A 199 17.34 -10.45 10.12
N MET A 200 17.43 -9.68 11.20
CA MET A 200 16.97 -10.10 12.52
C MET A 200 15.75 -9.28 12.94
N LEU A 201 14.64 -9.96 13.17
CA LEU A 201 13.39 -9.38 13.65
C LEU A 201 13.29 -9.56 15.17
N LEU A 202 13.29 -8.45 15.90
CA LEU A 202 13.04 -8.41 17.34
C LEU A 202 11.58 -8.05 17.57
N ASP A 203 10.74 -9.02 17.92
CA ASP A 203 9.30 -8.82 18.18
C ASP A 203 8.94 -8.94 19.68
N GLY A 204 9.94 -9.25 20.52
CA GLY A 204 9.76 -9.45 21.96
C GLY A 204 9.12 -10.77 22.37
N LYS A 205 8.81 -11.66 21.41
CA LYS A 205 8.29 -13.00 21.69
C LYS A 205 9.43 -14.02 21.85
N THR A 206 10.59 -13.72 21.28
CA THR A 206 11.76 -14.59 21.31
C THR A 206 12.69 -14.22 22.47
N ASN A 207 13.00 -15.21 23.32
CA ASN A 207 14.03 -15.06 24.34
C ASN A 207 15.40 -15.31 23.71
N PHE A 208 16.31 -14.36 23.88
CA PHE A 208 17.67 -14.48 23.36
C PHE A 208 18.59 -15.06 24.43
N VAL A 209 19.36 -16.09 24.05
CA VAL A 209 20.43 -16.63 24.87
C VAL A 209 21.73 -15.93 24.45
N PRO A 210 22.58 -15.48 25.40
CA PRO A 210 23.88 -14.93 25.07
C PRO A 210 24.70 -15.95 24.27
N LEU A 211 25.10 -15.58 23.06
CA LEU A 211 26.03 -16.37 22.25
C LEU A 211 27.47 -16.03 22.64
N SER A 212 28.38 -16.99 22.54
CA SER A 212 29.82 -16.79 22.78
C SER A 212 30.49 -15.87 21.74
N GLY A 213 29.78 -15.48 20.68
CA GLY A 213 30.23 -14.56 19.66
C GLY A 213 29.07 -13.73 19.09
N ARG A 214 29.38 -12.65 18.38
CA ARG A 214 28.39 -11.80 17.73
C ARG A 214 27.97 -12.40 16.40
N LEU A 215 26.66 -12.52 16.17
CA LEU A 215 26.09 -12.93 14.91
C LEU A 215 26.14 -11.75 13.92
N PRO A 216 26.83 -11.86 12.78
CA PRO A 216 26.80 -10.81 11.77
C PRO A 216 25.46 -10.83 11.04
N VAL A 217 24.74 -9.71 11.09
CA VAL A 217 23.49 -9.48 10.37
C VAL A 217 23.56 -8.14 9.64
N ASP A 218 22.95 -8.05 8.48
CA ASP A 218 22.91 -6.82 7.68
C ASP A 218 21.93 -5.79 8.27
N LEU A 219 20.86 -6.27 8.90
CA LEU A 219 19.75 -5.44 9.34
C LEU A 219 19.10 -6.02 10.61
N VAL A 220 18.87 -5.15 11.59
CA VAL A 220 18.00 -5.46 12.74
C VAL A 220 16.73 -4.63 12.65
N ILE A 221 15.58 -5.29 12.68
CA ILE A 221 14.26 -4.67 12.71
C ILE A 221 13.66 -4.89 14.10
N VAL A 222 13.40 -3.81 14.81
CA VAL A 222 12.77 -3.81 16.13
C VAL A 222 11.29 -3.48 15.99
N THR A 223 10.43 -4.37 16.48
CA THR A 223 8.98 -4.25 16.45
C THR A 223 8.38 -4.58 17.81
N GLY A 224 7.23 -3.97 18.12
CA GLY A 224 6.49 -4.22 19.35
C GLY A 224 7.27 -3.84 20.60
N ASN A 225 7.18 -4.69 21.63
CA ASN A 225 7.94 -4.48 22.86
C ASN A 225 9.14 -5.45 22.89
N PRO A 226 10.36 -4.99 22.55
CA PRO A 226 11.49 -5.88 22.27
C PRO A 226 11.97 -6.69 23.48
N ARG A 227 11.61 -6.29 24.72
CA ARG A 227 11.98 -6.98 25.98
C ARG A 227 13.48 -7.28 26.15
N ILE A 228 14.34 -6.69 25.33
CA ILE A 228 15.79 -6.79 25.38
C ILE A 228 16.37 -5.38 25.50
N LYS A 229 17.36 -5.22 26.38
CA LYS A 229 18.10 -3.96 26.48
C LYS A 229 19.00 -3.78 25.25
N PRO A 230 19.06 -2.59 24.64
CA PRO A 230 19.91 -2.33 23.47
C PRO A 230 21.37 -2.77 23.66
N GLU A 231 21.96 -2.53 24.82
CA GLU A 231 23.35 -2.95 25.13
C GLU A 231 23.56 -4.46 25.04
N ASN A 232 22.54 -5.26 25.38
CA ASN A 232 22.62 -6.71 25.30
C ASN A 232 22.42 -7.21 23.86
N LEU A 233 21.73 -6.44 23.02
CA LEU A 233 21.58 -6.75 21.61
C LEU A 233 22.93 -6.75 20.89
N LEU A 234 23.76 -5.72 21.10
CA LEU A 234 25.10 -5.62 20.48
C LEU A 234 26.11 -6.67 20.99
N LYS A 235 25.81 -7.34 22.11
CA LYS A 235 26.62 -8.48 22.56
C LYS A 235 26.34 -9.74 21.75
N ILE A 236 25.14 -9.83 21.18
CA ILE A 236 24.64 -11.00 20.46
C ILE A 236 24.77 -10.79 18.95
N VAL A 237 24.70 -9.54 18.50
CA VAL A 237 24.55 -9.17 17.09
C VAL A 237 25.56 -8.10 16.70
N GLN A 238 26.11 -8.23 15.50
CA GLN A 238 26.87 -7.18 14.82
C GLN A 238 26.06 -6.72 13.62
N THR A 239 25.69 -5.44 13.57
CA THR A 239 24.89 -4.83 12.49
C THR A 239 25.34 -3.39 12.26
N ASP A 240 25.27 -2.95 11.00
CA ASP A 240 25.53 -1.57 10.62
C ASP A 240 24.23 -0.75 10.45
N THR A 241 23.07 -1.42 10.49
CA THR A 241 21.75 -0.77 10.36
C THR A 241 20.75 -1.31 11.38
N LEU A 242 20.05 -0.39 12.05
CA LEU A 242 18.99 -0.67 12.99
C LEU A 242 17.73 0.14 12.65
N VAL A 243 16.60 -0.56 12.52
CA VAL A 243 15.30 0.01 12.16
C VAL A 243 14.31 -0.25 13.27
N THR A 244 13.63 0.80 13.75
CA THR A 244 12.50 0.65 14.67
C THR A 244 11.21 0.98 13.95
N ASP A 245 10.18 0.14 14.13
CA ASP A 245 8.85 0.46 13.66
C ASP A 245 8.11 1.41 14.64
N GLY A 246 6.91 1.86 14.29
CA GLY A 246 6.10 2.68 15.20
C GLY A 246 5.27 1.92 16.23
N SER A 247 5.38 0.59 16.30
CA SER A 247 4.83 -0.17 17.43
C SER A 247 5.78 -0.20 18.63
N VAL A 248 7.06 0.14 18.43
CA VAL A 248 8.05 0.32 19.51
C VAL A 248 7.71 1.53 20.40
N PRO A 249 7.64 1.37 21.74
CA PRO A 249 7.46 2.48 22.67
C PRO A 249 8.59 3.54 22.57
N ARG A 250 8.24 4.82 22.74
CA ARG A 250 9.18 5.95 22.65
C ARG A 250 10.43 5.80 23.51
N TYR A 251 10.27 5.30 24.74
CA TYR A 251 11.38 5.01 25.64
C TYR A 251 12.43 4.07 25.03
N TRP A 252 12.00 3.01 24.35
CA TRP A 252 12.93 2.09 23.69
C TRP A 252 13.59 2.73 22.47
N LYS A 253 12.84 3.51 21.69
CA LYS A 253 13.37 4.23 20.52
C LYS A 253 14.49 5.20 20.91
N GLU A 254 14.32 5.93 22.00
CA GLU A 254 15.35 6.84 22.53
C GLU A 254 16.62 6.07 22.90
N GLN A 255 16.50 4.92 23.58
CA GLN A 255 17.67 4.09 23.91
C GLN A 255 18.36 3.47 22.69
N PHE A 256 17.59 2.99 21.71
CA PHE A 256 18.15 2.44 20.47
C PHE A 256 18.82 3.54 19.62
N SER A 257 18.26 4.76 19.62
CA SER A 257 18.86 5.91 18.94
C SER A 257 20.17 6.34 19.59
N GLU A 258 20.23 6.38 20.93
CA GLU A 258 21.46 6.68 21.66
C GLU A 258 22.54 5.63 21.43
N LEU A 259 22.18 4.35 21.51
CA LEU A 259 23.11 3.26 21.23
C LEU A 259 23.65 3.32 19.80
N ALA A 260 22.79 3.57 18.82
CA ALA A 260 23.20 3.64 17.43
C ALA A 260 24.17 4.82 17.18
N LYS A 261 23.98 5.96 17.87
CA LYS A 261 24.93 7.09 17.81
C LYS A 261 26.30 6.75 18.42
N ASN A 262 26.31 6.02 19.53
CA ASN A 262 27.56 5.68 20.22
C ASN A 262 28.41 4.67 19.46
N GLU A 263 27.77 3.77 18.71
CA GLU A 263 28.42 2.65 18.02
C GLU A 263 28.51 2.88 16.49
N ASP A 264 28.24 4.11 16.03
CA ASP A 264 28.25 4.54 14.61
C ASP A 264 27.37 3.66 13.69
N ILE A 265 26.20 3.26 14.20
CA ILE A 265 25.22 2.44 13.49
C ILE A 265 24.16 3.34 12.85
N ARG A 266 23.76 3.02 11.61
CA ARG A 266 22.67 3.74 10.95
C ARG A 266 21.33 3.43 11.63
N TYR A 267 20.70 4.44 12.23
CA TYR A 267 19.39 4.34 12.86
C TYR A 267 18.26 4.92 12.01
N ILE A 268 17.16 4.21 11.89
CA ILE A 268 15.97 4.65 11.13
C ILE A 268 14.72 4.38 11.95
N ASP A 269 13.85 5.39 12.06
CA ASP A 269 12.57 5.26 12.73
C ASP A 269 11.44 5.40 11.70
N THR A 270 10.76 4.31 11.37
CA THR A 270 9.71 4.33 10.34
C THR A 270 8.49 5.17 10.74
N SER A 271 8.34 5.52 12.02
CA SER A 271 7.26 6.39 12.49
C SER A 271 7.50 7.87 12.19
N THR A 272 8.76 8.28 12.06
CA THR A 272 9.15 9.64 11.66
C THR A 272 9.52 9.71 10.18
N ASP A 273 10.19 8.67 9.69
CA ASP A 273 10.84 8.67 8.37
C ASP A 273 9.95 8.00 7.29
N GLY A 274 8.82 7.41 7.69
CA GLY A 274 7.92 6.70 6.80
C GLY A 274 8.39 5.27 6.49
N ALA A 275 7.95 4.72 5.36
CA ALA A 275 8.28 3.34 5.00
C ALA A 275 9.77 3.18 4.70
N PHE A 276 10.39 2.16 5.31
CA PHE A 276 11.78 1.83 5.06
C PHE A 276 11.90 0.75 4.00
N MET A 277 12.78 0.95 3.02
CA MET A 277 13.07 -0.01 1.97
C MET A 277 14.56 -0.34 1.92
N VAL A 278 14.86 -1.62 1.84
CA VAL A 278 16.20 -2.13 1.53
C VAL A 278 16.14 -2.89 0.23
N GLY A 279 16.96 -2.48 -0.74
CA GLY A 279 17.21 -3.26 -1.95
C GLY A 279 18.05 -4.48 -1.62
N ILE A 280 17.62 -5.64 -2.10
CA ILE A 280 18.32 -6.92 -1.95
C ILE A 280 18.86 -7.23 -3.34
N LYS A 281 20.13 -6.89 -3.57
CA LYS A 281 20.93 -7.19 -4.76
C LYS A 281 22.24 -7.78 -4.31
#